data_AF-A0A955WR57-F1
#
_entry.id   AF-A0A955WR57-F1
#
_cell.length_a   1.000
_cell.length_b   1.000
_cell.length_c   1.000
_cell.angle_alpha   90.00
_cell.angle_beta   90.00
_cell.angle_gamma   90.00
#
_symmetry.space_group_name_H-M   'P 1'
#
loop_
_entity.id
_entity.type
_entity.pdbx_description
1 polymer ?
#
loop_
_entity_poly.entity_id
_entity_poly.type
_entity_poly.pdbx_seq_one_letter_code
_entity_poly.pdbx_strand_id
1 'polypeptide(L)'
;MDRSLKLTWLLGLVSVLMWGCPEDNEIETPPGTGDGGMTVDGQVDSEPPCNDGDTRNCLVDGARACIGEQTCSGGIWGACAAFEEVCDGADNDCDGVIDNGFAGLREACTAGEGACQTKGRVVCTVDGTGTECDAMPGDGGDEICDGADNDCDGVTDEDVTAGQACGTGEPGACAEGTTVCTGGAVICEPNAEPGDETCNGADDDCDGRTDEGEQGGALAEPCYEGPE
;
A
#
# COMPACT_ATOMS: atom_id res chain seq x y z
N MET A 1 2.73 60.48 16.30
CA MET A 1 1.45 60.36 15.57
C MET A 1 1.18 58.87 15.45
N ASP A 2 0.61 58.20 16.44
CA ASP A 2 -0.80 58.16 16.85
C ASP A 2 -1.73 57.46 15.83
N ARG A 3 -2.54 56.53 16.38
CA ARG A 3 -3.80 55.90 15.93
C ARG A 3 -3.70 54.51 15.30
N SER A 4 -3.95 53.43 16.07
CA SER A 4 -5.25 52.92 16.55
C SER A 4 -6.03 52.12 15.52
N LEU A 5 -6.07 50.79 15.72
CA LEU A 5 -7.20 49.86 15.52
C LEU A 5 -6.77 48.56 16.23
N LYS A 6 -6.98 48.40 17.55
CA LYS A 6 -8.20 47.84 18.16
C LYS A 6 -8.83 46.73 17.32
N LEU A 7 -8.41 45.49 17.58
CA LEU A 7 -9.33 44.35 17.52
C LEU A 7 -9.15 43.54 18.81
N THR A 8 -10.26 43.40 19.51
CA THR A 8 -10.34 42.91 20.87
C THR A 8 -11.22 41.67 20.84
N TRP A 9 -10.76 40.63 21.53
CA TRP A 9 -11.51 39.50 22.10
C TRP A 9 -12.17 38.48 21.16
N LEU A 10 -11.62 37.26 21.14
CA LEU A 10 -12.31 36.01 21.51
C LEU A 10 -11.31 34.84 21.42
N LEU A 11 -10.41 34.73 22.41
CA LEU A 11 -9.79 33.43 22.70
C LEU A 11 -10.83 32.64 23.50
N GLY A 12 -11.60 31.85 22.77
CA GLY A 12 -12.48 30.84 23.34
C GLY A 12 -11.65 29.87 24.17
N LEU A 13 -12.02 29.75 25.43
CA LEU A 13 -11.62 28.67 26.32
C LEU A 13 -11.89 27.34 25.62
N VAL A 14 -10.82 26.63 25.23
CA VAL A 14 -10.89 25.18 25.08
C VAL A 14 -10.95 24.64 26.51
N SER A 15 -12.17 24.62 27.06
CA SER A 15 -12.47 23.76 28.19
C SER A 15 -12.23 22.34 27.74
N VAL A 16 -11.05 21.81 28.07
CA VAL A 16 -10.88 20.37 28.25
C VAL A 16 -11.73 20.03 29.47
N LEU A 17 -13.03 19.79 29.21
CA LEU A 17 -13.87 19.03 30.10
C LEU A 17 -13.26 17.64 30.10
N MET A 18 -12.41 17.43 31.10
CA MET A 18 -12.06 16.16 31.67
C MET A 18 -13.35 15.56 32.24
N TRP A 19 -14.22 15.10 31.35
CA TRP A 19 -15.21 14.10 31.68
C TRP A 19 -14.44 12.80 31.84
N GLY A 20 -14.21 12.44 33.10
CA GLY A 20 -13.86 11.07 33.43
C GLY A 20 -14.90 10.13 32.84
N CYS A 21 -14.46 8.93 32.47
CA CYS A 21 -15.37 7.81 32.29
C CYS A 21 -16.25 7.71 33.54
N PRO A 22 -17.59 7.79 33.44
CA PRO A 22 -18.43 7.20 34.46
C PRO A 22 -18.13 5.70 34.47
N GLU A 23 -17.74 5.18 35.62
CA GLU A 23 -17.47 3.77 35.89
C GLU A 23 -18.81 3.00 36.01
N ASP A 24 -19.64 3.04 34.97
CA ASP A 24 -20.94 2.36 34.90
C ASP A 24 -21.69 2.78 33.62
N ASN A 25 -21.03 2.75 32.47
CA ASN A 25 -21.74 2.78 31.19
C ASN A 25 -22.17 1.36 30.83
N GLU A 26 -23.25 0.92 31.46
CA GLU A 26 -24.04 -0.20 30.94
C GLU A 26 -24.47 0.20 29.53
N ILE A 27 -23.86 -0.45 28.54
CA ILE A 27 -24.38 -0.46 27.18
C ILE A 27 -25.76 -1.09 27.33
N GLU A 28 -26.80 -0.26 27.34
CA GLU A 28 -28.17 -0.68 27.06
C GLU A 28 -28.12 -1.28 25.66
N THR A 29 -27.91 -2.60 25.61
CA THR A 29 -28.08 -3.37 24.41
C THR A 29 -29.52 -3.12 23.93
N PRO A 30 -29.76 -2.89 22.62
CA PRO A 30 -31.11 -3.00 22.09
C PRO A 30 -31.66 -4.35 22.53
N PRO A 31 -32.97 -4.52 22.81
CA PRO A 31 -33.52 -5.79 23.26
C PRO A 31 -33.31 -6.83 22.16
N GLY A 32 -32.18 -7.51 22.24
CA GLY A 32 -31.86 -8.72 21.54
C GLY A 32 -32.73 -9.80 22.14
N THR A 33 -33.64 -10.28 21.30
CA THR A 33 -34.23 -11.60 21.44
C THR A 33 -33.11 -12.63 21.49
N GLY A 34 -32.92 -13.30 22.63
CA GLY A 34 -32.05 -14.47 22.69
C GLY A 34 -31.29 -14.63 24.00
N ASP A 35 -32.03 -15.02 25.05
CA ASP A 35 -31.58 -16.11 25.90
C ASP A 35 -32.82 -16.59 26.65
N GLY A 36 -33.20 -17.86 26.43
CA GLY A 36 -34.32 -18.53 27.08
C GLY A 36 -34.11 -18.75 28.58
N GLY A 37 -33.82 -17.67 29.31
CA GLY A 37 -33.62 -17.61 30.75
C GLY A 37 -34.97 -17.51 31.47
N MET A 38 -35.47 -18.68 31.87
CA MET A 38 -36.44 -18.95 32.94
C MET A 38 -36.99 -17.71 33.68
N THR A 39 -38.21 -17.30 33.35
CA THR A 39 -38.94 -16.30 34.14
C THR A 39 -39.53 -16.91 35.42
N VAL A 40 -39.72 -16.06 36.44
CA VAL A 40 -40.13 -16.41 37.81
C VAL A 40 -41.53 -17.03 37.96
N ASP A 41 -42.25 -17.25 36.87
CA ASP A 41 -43.59 -17.85 36.83
C ASP A 41 -43.63 -19.24 36.15
N GLY A 42 -42.47 -19.83 35.81
CA GLY A 42 -42.40 -21.23 35.40
C GLY A 42 -43.05 -21.57 34.05
N GLN A 43 -43.19 -20.59 33.15
CA GLN A 43 -43.53 -20.84 31.76
C GLN A 43 -42.26 -20.77 30.92
N VAL A 44 -42.00 -21.83 30.15
CA VAL A 44 -41.16 -21.72 28.95
C VAL A 44 -41.82 -20.66 28.08
N ASP A 45 -41.06 -19.63 27.67
CA ASP A 45 -41.53 -18.65 26.70
C ASP A 45 -41.98 -19.43 25.46
N SER A 46 -43.29 -19.54 25.26
CA SER A 46 -43.84 -20.08 24.04
C SER A 46 -43.45 -19.11 22.94
N GLU A 47 -42.59 -19.57 22.03
CA GLU A 47 -42.21 -18.82 20.83
C GLU A 47 -43.42 -18.06 20.26
N PRO A 48 -43.25 -16.79 19.83
CA PRO A 48 -44.38 -15.96 19.41
C PRO A 48 -45.20 -16.73 18.37
N PRO A 49 -46.54 -16.81 18.56
CA PRO A 49 -47.39 -17.61 17.69
C PRO A 49 -47.27 -17.11 16.26
N CYS A 50 -47.12 -18.05 15.32
CA CYS A 50 -46.99 -17.80 13.90
C CYS A 50 -48.21 -18.36 13.15
N ASN A 51 -48.49 -17.83 11.96
CA ASN A 51 -49.49 -18.39 11.06
C ASN A 51 -48.81 -19.35 10.08
N ASP A 52 -49.56 -20.36 9.64
CA ASP A 52 -49.06 -21.35 8.68
C ASP A 52 -48.55 -20.66 7.41
N GLY A 53 -47.29 -20.93 7.06
CA GLY A 53 -46.60 -20.32 5.92
C GLY A 53 -45.81 -19.05 6.24
N ASP A 54 -45.89 -18.50 7.45
CA ASP A 54 -45.00 -17.41 7.87
C ASP A 54 -43.54 -17.90 7.83
N THR A 55 -42.62 -17.04 7.39
CA THR A 55 -41.17 -17.29 7.47
C THR A 55 -40.48 -16.27 8.36
N ARG A 56 -39.37 -16.66 8.98
CA ARG A 56 -38.50 -15.76 9.74
C ARG A 56 -37.05 -16.22 9.70
N ASN A 57 -36.14 -15.28 9.89
CA ASN A 57 -34.74 -15.60 10.16
C ASN A 57 -34.65 -16.32 11.51
N CYS A 58 -33.82 -17.35 11.56
CA CYS A 58 -33.48 -18.06 12.79
C CYS A 58 -31.99 -17.91 13.08
N LEU A 59 -31.70 -17.79 14.38
CA LEU A 59 -30.37 -17.92 14.93
C LEU A 59 -30.40 -19.11 15.88
N VAL A 60 -29.53 -20.08 15.67
CA VAL A 60 -29.42 -21.24 16.57
C VAL A 60 -28.35 -20.93 17.61
N ASP A 61 -28.76 -20.57 18.83
CA ASP A 61 -27.83 -20.18 19.91
C ASP A 61 -26.95 -21.36 20.35
N GLY A 62 -25.64 -21.15 20.38
CA GLY A 62 -24.60 -22.13 20.68
C GLY A 62 -23.22 -21.65 20.19
N ALA A 63 -22.15 -22.43 20.42
CA ALA A 63 -20.77 -22.04 20.06
C ALA A 63 -20.51 -21.86 18.54
N ARG A 64 -21.52 -22.07 17.70
CA ARG A 64 -21.55 -21.93 16.24
C ARG A 64 -22.93 -21.38 15.87
N ALA A 65 -23.05 -20.06 15.78
CA ALA A 65 -24.30 -19.38 15.46
C ALA A 65 -24.64 -19.63 14.00
N CYS A 66 -25.67 -20.44 13.73
CA CYS A 66 -26.17 -20.63 12.36
C CYS A 66 -27.24 -19.59 12.03
N ILE A 67 -27.15 -18.99 10.83
CA ILE A 67 -28.16 -18.08 10.27
C ILE A 67 -28.93 -18.79 9.16
N GLY A 68 -30.24 -18.97 9.36
CA GLY A 68 -31.11 -19.63 8.38
C GLY A 68 -32.52 -19.06 8.34
N GLU A 69 -33.44 -19.78 7.69
CA GLU A 69 -34.88 -19.46 7.69
C GLU A 69 -35.70 -20.58 8.35
N GLN A 70 -36.67 -20.20 9.17
CA GLN A 70 -37.71 -21.10 9.70
C GLN A 70 -39.03 -20.83 8.98
N THR A 71 -39.77 -21.89 8.68
CA THR A 71 -41.17 -21.80 8.22
C THR A 71 -42.10 -22.27 9.32
N CYS A 72 -43.20 -21.55 9.53
CA CYS A 72 -44.25 -21.92 10.46
C CYS A 72 -45.20 -22.97 9.87
N SER A 73 -45.48 -24.02 10.63
CA SER A 73 -46.49 -25.04 10.28
C SER A 73 -47.22 -25.53 11.53
N GLY A 74 -48.55 -25.47 11.50
CA GLY A 74 -49.39 -25.81 12.65
C GLY A 74 -49.22 -24.86 13.83
N GLY A 75 -48.87 -23.59 13.58
CA GLY A 75 -48.57 -22.60 14.62
C GLY A 75 -47.25 -22.80 15.37
N ILE A 76 -46.34 -23.63 14.83
CA ILE A 76 -45.03 -23.94 15.41
C ILE A 76 -43.95 -23.64 14.35
N TRP A 77 -42.88 -22.97 14.75
CA TRP A 77 -41.71 -22.75 13.89
C TRP A 77 -40.95 -24.07 13.65
N GLY A 78 -40.64 -24.36 12.39
CA GLY A 78 -39.84 -25.53 12.02
C GLY A 78 -38.37 -25.43 12.44
N ALA A 79 -37.57 -26.43 12.07
CA ALA A 79 -36.11 -26.34 12.21
C ALA A 79 -35.56 -25.19 11.36
N CYS A 80 -34.43 -24.62 11.78
CA CYS A 80 -33.70 -23.63 10.99
C CYS A 80 -33.19 -24.32 9.72
N ALA A 81 -33.67 -23.89 8.55
CA ALA A 81 -33.22 -24.41 7.28
C ALA A 81 -31.95 -23.68 6.84
N ALA A 82 -30.93 -24.47 6.48
CA ALA A 82 -29.66 -24.04 5.92
C ALA A 82 -29.83 -23.43 4.52
N PHE A 83 -29.03 -22.41 4.23
CA PHE A 83 -28.86 -21.80 2.91
C PHE A 83 -27.53 -22.21 2.27
N GLU A 84 -27.29 -21.70 1.05
CA GLU A 84 -25.94 -21.70 0.49
C GLU A 84 -25.05 -20.76 1.29
N GLU A 85 -23.79 -21.15 1.47
CA GLU A 85 -22.79 -20.34 2.16
C GLU A 85 -22.54 -19.01 1.48
N VAL A 86 -22.50 -17.96 2.30
CA VAL A 86 -22.14 -16.60 1.90
C VAL A 86 -21.00 -16.17 2.80
N CYS A 87 -20.03 -15.44 2.25
CA CYS A 87 -18.90 -14.92 3.03
C CYS A 87 -19.35 -13.68 3.81
N ASP A 88 -20.16 -13.88 4.86
CA ASP A 88 -20.75 -12.81 5.68
C ASP A 88 -20.30 -12.87 7.15
N GLY A 89 -19.42 -13.81 7.49
CA GLY A 89 -18.94 -14.05 8.84
C GLY A 89 -19.89 -14.90 9.69
N ALA A 90 -20.93 -15.47 9.09
CA ALA A 90 -21.84 -16.42 9.70
C ALA A 90 -21.72 -17.83 9.09
N ASP A 91 -22.46 -18.76 9.66
CA ASP A 91 -22.61 -20.13 9.21
C ASP A 91 -24.02 -20.22 8.61
N ASN A 92 -24.14 -20.11 7.28
CA ASN A 92 -25.43 -20.06 6.59
C ASN A 92 -25.95 -21.48 6.28
N ASP A 93 -25.05 -22.45 6.12
CA ASP A 93 -25.33 -23.84 5.80
C ASP A 93 -25.46 -24.75 7.05
N CYS A 94 -25.23 -24.18 8.23
CA CYS A 94 -25.26 -24.83 9.54
C CYS A 94 -24.29 -26.04 9.67
N ASP A 95 -23.20 -26.12 8.89
CA ASP A 95 -22.23 -27.22 9.02
C ASP A 95 -21.27 -27.03 10.21
N GLY A 96 -21.31 -25.84 10.82
CA GLY A 96 -20.52 -25.45 11.96
C GLY A 96 -19.21 -24.74 11.59
N VAL A 97 -18.94 -24.48 10.32
CA VAL A 97 -17.75 -23.79 9.85
C VAL A 97 -18.19 -22.50 9.19
N ILE A 98 -17.93 -21.38 9.85
CA ILE A 98 -18.18 -20.04 9.30
C ILE A 98 -17.41 -19.85 7.99
N ASP A 99 -18.11 -19.38 6.96
CA ASP A 99 -17.57 -19.05 5.64
C ASP A 99 -16.73 -20.19 5.02
N ASN A 100 -17.20 -21.44 5.07
CA ASN A 100 -16.59 -22.56 4.35
C ASN A 100 -16.85 -22.47 2.84
N GLY A 101 -16.00 -23.13 2.04
CA GLY A 101 -16.13 -23.13 0.58
C GLY A 101 -15.49 -21.92 -0.14
N PHE A 102 -15.01 -20.93 0.60
CA PHE A 102 -14.30 -19.77 0.06
C PHE A 102 -12.79 -20.00 -0.04
N ALA A 103 -12.26 -19.95 -1.27
CA ALA A 103 -10.87 -20.30 -1.55
C ALA A 103 -9.89 -19.32 -0.87
N GLY A 104 -8.97 -19.86 -0.07
CA GLY A 104 -7.92 -19.08 0.56
C GLY A 104 -8.40 -18.10 1.63
N LEU A 105 -9.67 -18.12 2.04
CA LEU A 105 -10.17 -17.24 3.10
C LEU A 105 -9.31 -17.36 4.35
N ARG A 106 -8.89 -16.22 4.91
CA ARG A 106 -7.96 -16.11 6.04
C ARG A 106 -6.52 -16.59 5.74
N GLU A 107 -6.16 -16.93 4.51
CA GLU A 107 -4.76 -17.15 4.15
C GLU A 107 -4.02 -15.82 3.97
N ALA A 108 -2.69 -15.87 4.03
CA ALA A 108 -1.85 -14.72 3.75
C ALA A 108 -1.87 -14.42 2.24
N CYS A 109 -1.97 -13.14 1.90
CA CYS A 109 -1.88 -12.66 0.53
C CYS A 109 -0.97 -11.43 0.46
N THR A 110 -0.64 -11.02 -0.76
CA THR A 110 0.17 -9.83 -1.01
C THR A 110 -0.46 -8.98 -2.11
N ALA A 111 -0.29 -7.67 -2.02
CA ALA A 111 -0.67 -6.71 -3.06
C ALA A 111 0.52 -5.79 -3.38
N GLY A 112 0.58 -5.28 -4.62
CA GLY A 112 1.73 -4.55 -5.14
C GLY A 112 2.83 -5.47 -5.71
N GLU A 113 3.72 -4.89 -6.49
CA GLU A 113 4.88 -5.55 -7.11
C GLU A 113 6.19 -4.99 -6.52
N GLY A 114 7.29 -5.73 -6.64
CA GLY A 114 8.61 -5.23 -6.23
C GLY A 114 8.69 -4.70 -4.79
N ALA A 115 9.23 -3.49 -4.63
CA ALA A 115 9.38 -2.82 -3.34
C ALA A 115 8.04 -2.42 -2.70
N CYS A 116 6.99 -2.34 -3.51
CA CYS A 116 5.64 -1.93 -3.14
C CYS A 116 4.78 -3.08 -2.60
N GLN A 117 5.34 -4.29 -2.56
CA GLN A 117 4.62 -5.45 -2.09
C GLN A 117 4.31 -5.36 -0.59
N THR A 118 3.02 -5.30 -0.25
CA THR A 118 2.53 -5.35 1.12
C THR A 118 1.91 -6.71 1.41
N LYS A 119 1.78 -7.03 2.70
CA LYS A 119 1.14 -8.28 3.17
C LYS A 119 -0.23 -7.98 3.73
N GLY A 120 -1.17 -8.87 3.46
CA GLY A 120 -2.50 -8.84 4.04
C GLY A 120 -3.05 -10.25 4.20
N ARG A 121 -4.37 -10.32 4.24
CA ARG A 121 -5.16 -11.52 4.41
C ARG A 121 -6.28 -11.54 3.39
N VAL A 122 -6.61 -12.72 2.93
CA VAL A 122 -7.80 -12.92 2.12
C VAL A 122 -9.04 -12.75 3.01
N VAL A 123 -9.90 -11.80 2.65
CA VAL A 123 -11.14 -11.43 3.33
C VAL A 123 -12.34 -11.65 2.40
N CYS A 124 -13.55 -11.61 2.95
CA CYS A 124 -14.77 -11.62 2.15
C CYS A 124 -14.89 -10.36 1.31
N THR A 125 -15.39 -10.49 0.09
CA THR A 125 -15.83 -9.34 -0.71
C THR A 125 -17.04 -8.69 -0.07
N VAL A 126 -17.26 -7.40 -0.34
CA VAL A 126 -18.37 -6.62 0.25
C VAL A 126 -19.75 -7.21 -0.08
N ASP A 127 -19.88 -7.87 -1.23
CA ASP A 127 -21.11 -8.55 -1.65
C ASP A 127 -21.27 -9.97 -1.10
N GLY A 128 -20.28 -10.48 -0.36
CA GLY A 128 -20.27 -11.81 0.25
C GLY A 128 -20.16 -12.98 -0.73
N THR A 129 -20.02 -12.71 -2.03
CA THR A 129 -20.02 -13.77 -3.06
C THR A 129 -18.65 -14.40 -3.29
N GLY A 130 -17.60 -13.83 -2.71
CA GLY A 130 -16.24 -14.32 -2.88
C GLY A 130 -15.27 -13.73 -1.88
N THR A 131 -13.99 -13.78 -2.26
CA THR A 131 -12.89 -13.31 -1.43
C THR A 131 -11.92 -12.42 -2.19
N GLU A 132 -11.33 -11.45 -1.50
CA GLU A 132 -10.30 -10.55 -2.01
C GLU A 132 -9.16 -10.37 -1.00
N CYS A 133 -8.01 -9.88 -1.44
CA CYS A 133 -6.92 -9.55 -0.52
C CYS A 133 -7.16 -8.16 0.07
N ASP A 134 -7.11 -8.03 1.40
CA ASP A 134 -7.26 -6.72 2.07
C ASP A 134 -5.98 -5.85 2.01
N ALA A 135 -4.89 -6.39 1.47
CA ALA A 135 -3.66 -5.66 1.28
C ALA A 135 -3.84 -4.58 0.21
N MET A 136 -3.43 -3.35 0.53
CA MET A 136 -3.28 -2.28 -0.45
C MET A 136 -1.81 -2.22 -0.89
N PRO A 137 -1.51 -2.02 -2.19
CA PRO A 137 -0.14 -1.75 -2.64
C PRO A 137 0.49 -0.60 -1.83
N GLY A 138 1.79 -0.65 -1.60
CA GLY A 138 2.50 0.43 -0.91
C GLY A 138 2.39 1.75 -1.68
N ASP A 139 2.42 2.88 -0.96
CA ASP A 139 2.33 4.23 -1.54
C ASP A 139 3.59 4.67 -2.32
N GLY A 140 4.64 3.84 -2.33
CA GLY A 140 5.93 4.18 -2.95
C GLY A 140 6.80 5.13 -2.13
N GLY A 141 8.08 5.19 -2.48
CA GLY A 141 9.07 6.13 -2.02
C GLY A 141 9.58 7.03 -3.15
N ASP A 142 10.73 7.68 -2.94
CA ASP A 142 11.45 8.30 -4.05
C ASP A 142 12.16 7.21 -4.86
N GLU A 143 12.18 7.36 -6.19
CA GLU A 143 12.91 6.46 -7.07
C GLU A 143 14.42 6.51 -6.84
N ILE A 144 15.03 5.33 -6.90
CA ILE A 144 16.47 5.14 -6.82
C ILE A 144 16.91 4.15 -7.90
N CYS A 145 18.08 4.37 -8.48
CA CYS A 145 18.61 3.46 -9.48
C CYS A 145 19.16 2.19 -8.81
N ASP A 146 18.27 1.23 -8.54
CA ASP A 146 18.58 -0.06 -7.93
C ASP A 146 17.95 -1.26 -8.68
N GLY A 147 17.27 -1.00 -9.79
CA GLY A 147 16.59 -2.00 -10.61
C GLY A 147 15.23 -2.43 -10.04
N ALA A 148 14.69 -1.70 -9.07
CA ALA A 148 13.34 -1.88 -8.55
C ALA A 148 12.47 -0.65 -8.83
N ASP A 149 11.17 -0.89 -8.95
CA ASP A 149 10.11 0.13 -8.88
C ASP A 149 9.88 0.43 -7.39
N ASN A 150 10.44 1.53 -6.92
CA ASN A 150 10.42 2.02 -5.55
C ASN A 150 9.27 2.99 -5.29
N ASP A 151 8.78 3.70 -6.31
CA ASP A 151 7.68 4.66 -6.22
C ASP A 151 6.30 4.11 -6.63
N CYS A 152 6.28 2.88 -7.13
CA CYS A 152 5.11 2.09 -7.49
C CYS A 152 4.31 2.63 -8.68
N ASP A 153 4.94 3.35 -9.61
CA ASP A 153 4.26 3.88 -10.80
C ASP A 153 4.17 2.88 -11.97
N GLY A 154 4.87 1.75 -11.86
CA GLY A 154 4.91 0.66 -12.84
C GLY A 154 6.03 0.78 -13.89
N VAL A 155 6.91 1.77 -13.76
CA VAL A 155 8.18 1.89 -14.48
C VAL A 155 9.31 1.49 -13.50
N THR A 156 10.52 1.27 -14.00
CA THR A 156 11.67 0.92 -13.13
C THR A 156 12.79 1.89 -13.40
N ASP A 157 13.38 2.43 -12.33
CA ASP A 157 14.48 3.39 -12.36
C ASP A 157 14.20 4.67 -13.19
N GLU A 158 12.95 5.11 -13.27
CA GLU A 158 12.51 6.43 -13.77
C GLU A 158 12.69 7.51 -12.70
N ASP A 159 12.63 8.79 -13.10
CA ASP A 159 12.71 9.96 -12.21
C ASP A 159 13.87 9.98 -11.18
N VAL A 160 14.82 9.06 -11.32
CA VAL A 160 16.07 9.04 -10.57
C VAL A 160 16.84 10.30 -10.94
N THR A 161 17.62 10.83 -9.99
CA THR A 161 18.50 11.99 -10.23
C THR A 161 19.67 11.61 -11.16
N ALA A 162 19.37 11.34 -12.42
CA ALA A 162 20.27 11.20 -13.56
C ALA A 162 20.34 12.53 -14.34
N GLY A 163 21.25 12.63 -15.30
CA GLY A 163 21.43 13.83 -16.11
C GLY A 163 22.21 14.96 -15.44
N GLN A 164 22.84 14.71 -14.28
CA GLN A 164 23.67 15.70 -13.60
C GLN A 164 25.11 15.63 -14.12
N ALA A 165 25.76 16.79 -14.22
CA ALA A 165 27.19 16.84 -14.54
C ALA A 165 28.00 16.11 -13.45
N CYS A 166 28.95 15.28 -13.88
CA CYS A 166 29.83 14.53 -13.01
C CYS A 166 31.25 14.48 -13.59
N GLY A 167 32.23 14.16 -12.75
CA GLY A 167 33.60 13.91 -13.19
C GLY A 167 33.82 12.41 -13.35
N THR A 168 34.27 11.98 -14.53
CA THR A 168 34.54 10.56 -14.82
C THR A 168 35.79 10.04 -14.11
N GLY A 169 36.73 10.94 -13.82
CA GLY A 169 38.07 10.60 -13.33
C GLY A 169 39.10 10.39 -14.44
N GLU A 170 38.66 10.40 -15.70
CA GLU A 170 39.53 10.37 -16.88
C GLU A 170 40.16 11.76 -17.12
N PRO A 171 41.31 11.84 -17.80
CA PRO A 171 41.94 13.12 -18.12
C PRO A 171 41.27 13.78 -19.34
N GLY A 172 41.70 15.01 -19.64
CA GLY A 172 41.36 15.67 -20.89
C GLY A 172 39.88 15.90 -21.15
N ALA A 173 39.50 15.74 -22.42
CA ALA A 173 38.15 15.90 -22.93
C ALA A 173 37.15 14.90 -22.31
N CYS A 174 37.63 13.76 -21.81
CA CYS A 174 36.81 12.73 -21.17
C CYS A 174 36.50 13.02 -19.69
N ALA A 175 37.10 14.06 -19.10
CA ALA A 175 36.97 14.36 -17.67
C ALA A 175 35.55 14.72 -17.25
N GLU A 176 34.80 15.40 -18.13
CA GLU A 176 33.40 15.77 -17.90
C GLU A 176 32.45 14.69 -18.40
N GLY A 177 31.51 14.28 -17.55
CA GLY A 177 30.48 13.30 -17.86
C GLY A 177 29.10 13.72 -17.38
N THR A 178 28.12 12.86 -17.67
CA THR A 178 26.74 12.98 -17.21
C THR A 178 26.33 11.71 -16.48
N THR A 179 25.60 11.86 -15.36
CA THR A 179 25.10 10.70 -14.62
C THR A 179 24.02 9.97 -15.41
N VAL A 180 24.12 8.65 -15.52
CA VAL A 180 23.11 7.79 -16.15
C VAL A 180 22.79 6.63 -15.22
N CYS A 181 21.52 6.23 -15.16
CA CYS A 181 21.13 5.01 -14.48
C CYS A 181 21.29 3.84 -15.47
N THR A 182 22.18 2.90 -15.17
CA THR A 182 22.38 1.73 -16.01
C THR A 182 22.78 0.54 -15.15
N GLY A 183 22.01 -0.55 -15.27
CA GLY A 183 22.27 -1.79 -14.54
C GLY A 183 22.07 -1.68 -13.02
N GLY A 184 21.09 -0.88 -12.57
CA GLY A 184 20.80 -0.69 -11.14
C GLY A 184 21.89 0.08 -10.39
N ALA A 185 22.61 0.96 -11.10
CA ALA A 185 23.55 1.89 -10.51
C ALA A 185 23.61 3.20 -11.29
N VAL A 186 23.74 4.32 -10.57
CA VAL A 186 24.07 5.61 -11.18
C VAL A 186 25.56 5.62 -11.50
N ILE A 187 25.90 5.66 -12.78
CA ILE A 187 27.28 5.76 -13.28
C ILE A 187 27.51 7.12 -13.94
N CYS A 188 28.77 7.55 -14.01
CA CYS A 188 29.15 8.77 -14.75
C CYS A 188 29.67 8.36 -16.12
N GLU A 189 28.92 8.66 -17.19
CA GLU A 189 29.35 8.38 -18.56
C GLU A 189 30.02 9.63 -19.17
N PRO A 190 31.21 9.51 -19.79
CA PRO A 190 31.90 10.65 -20.39
C PRO A 190 31.04 11.31 -21.48
N ASN A 191 31.05 12.65 -21.52
CA ASN A 191 30.32 13.42 -22.53
C ASN A 191 31.00 13.41 -23.90
N ALA A 192 32.28 13.04 -23.95
CA ALA A 192 33.09 12.91 -25.15
C ALA A 192 33.82 11.56 -25.14
N GLU A 193 33.83 10.88 -26.29
CA GLU A 193 34.67 9.70 -26.48
C GLU A 193 36.11 10.13 -26.85
N PRO A 194 37.13 9.31 -26.52
CA PRO A 194 38.50 9.51 -26.98
C PRO A 194 38.57 9.73 -28.48
N GLY A 195 39.12 10.88 -28.87
CA GLY A 195 39.31 11.30 -30.27
C GLY A 195 40.76 11.20 -30.72
N ASP A 196 41.01 11.54 -31.99
CA ASP A 196 42.38 11.80 -32.44
C ASP A 196 42.83 13.18 -31.94
N GLU A 197 44.07 13.25 -31.47
CA GLU A 197 44.69 14.50 -31.03
C GLU A 197 44.75 15.55 -32.15
N THR A 198 44.33 16.77 -31.79
CA THR A 198 44.53 17.97 -32.58
C THR A 198 45.40 18.94 -31.83
N CYS A 199 46.23 19.74 -32.51
CA CYS A 199 47.07 20.75 -31.85
C CYS A 199 46.22 21.94 -31.35
N ASN A 200 45.42 21.70 -30.32
CA ASN A 200 44.43 22.61 -29.76
C ASN A 200 44.71 22.92 -28.27
N GLY A 201 45.71 22.27 -27.66
CA GLY A 201 46.10 22.42 -26.26
C GLY A 201 45.21 21.66 -25.27
N ALA A 202 44.36 20.75 -25.76
CA ALA A 202 43.56 19.81 -24.99
C ALA A 202 44.08 18.38 -25.22
N ASP A 203 43.72 17.50 -24.29
CA ASP A 203 43.94 16.06 -24.34
C ASP A 203 42.64 15.47 -24.92
N ASP A 204 42.59 15.33 -26.24
CA ASP A 204 41.44 14.88 -27.03
C ASP A 204 41.30 13.34 -26.97
N ASP A 205 42.40 12.60 -26.80
CA ASP A 205 42.42 11.12 -26.74
C ASP A 205 42.37 10.53 -25.31
N CYS A 206 42.47 11.40 -24.30
CA CYS A 206 42.34 11.09 -22.88
C CYS A 206 43.43 10.14 -22.37
N ASP A 207 44.64 10.16 -22.93
CA ASP A 207 45.79 9.38 -22.46
C ASP A 207 46.59 10.08 -21.32
N GLY A 208 46.24 11.33 -21.02
CA GLY A 208 46.89 12.15 -20.00
C GLY A 208 48.07 12.99 -20.50
N ARG A 209 48.31 13.01 -21.81
CA ARG A 209 49.24 13.92 -22.48
C ARG A 209 48.43 14.97 -23.24
N THR A 210 49.09 15.82 -24.01
CA THR A 210 48.42 16.96 -24.65
C THR A 210 49.14 17.22 -25.95
N ASP A 211 48.39 17.26 -27.05
CA ASP A 211 48.88 17.45 -28.40
C ASP A 211 49.97 16.41 -28.79
N GLU A 212 49.76 15.12 -28.57
CA GLU A 212 50.64 14.03 -29.03
C GLU A 212 50.08 13.27 -30.23
N GLY A 213 50.95 12.66 -31.03
CA GLY A 213 50.54 11.82 -32.14
C GLY A 213 50.37 10.36 -31.70
N GLU A 214 49.74 9.56 -32.54
CA GLU A 214 49.49 8.10 -32.38
C GLU A 214 50.73 7.25 -32.01
N GLN A 215 51.95 7.78 -32.21
CA GLN A 215 53.23 7.13 -31.84
C GLN A 215 53.88 7.73 -30.56
N GLY A 216 53.18 8.60 -29.84
CA GLY A 216 53.63 9.28 -28.63
C GLY A 216 54.60 10.45 -28.83
N GLY A 217 54.69 11.01 -30.05
CA GLY A 217 55.50 12.19 -30.34
C GLY A 217 54.65 13.47 -30.37
N ALA A 218 55.16 14.61 -29.90
CA ALA A 218 54.39 15.86 -29.89
C ALA A 218 53.93 16.28 -31.31
N LEU A 219 52.66 16.66 -31.45
CA LEU A 219 52.06 17.29 -32.63
C LEU A 219 52.43 18.78 -32.73
N ALA A 220 52.97 19.37 -31.67
CA ALA A 220 53.53 20.71 -31.68
C ALA A 220 55.02 20.69 -32.07
N GLU A 221 55.35 21.36 -33.18
CA GLU A 221 56.74 21.66 -33.57
C GLU A 221 57.12 23.06 -33.00
N PRO A 222 58.29 23.25 -32.36
CA PRO A 222 58.70 24.57 -31.88
C PRO A 222 58.79 25.55 -33.05
N CYS A 223 58.45 26.82 -32.80
CA CYS A 223 58.58 27.90 -33.78
C CYS A 223 59.96 27.85 -34.43
N TYR A 224 60.00 27.67 -35.75
CA TYR A 224 61.24 27.65 -36.52
C TYR A 224 61.92 29.03 -36.47
N GLU A 225 63.03 29.16 -35.72
CA GLU A 225 63.76 30.42 -35.56
C GLU A 225 64.63 30.81 -36.79
N GLY A 226 64.67 29.98 -37.84
CA GLY A 226 65.43 30.26 -39.06
C GLY A 226 66.93 29.89 -38.96
N PRO A 227 67.66 29.79 -40.08
CA PRO A 227 69.09 29.48 -40.08
C PRO A 227 69.93 30.72 -39.72
N GLU A 228 70.87 30.54 -38.78
CA GLU A 228 71.93 31.49 -38.36
C GLU A 228 72.87 31.91 -39.51
#